data_AF-A0A847U216-F1
#
_entry.id   AF-A0A847U216-F1
#
_cell.length_a   1.000
_cell.length_b   1.000
_cell.length_c   1.000
_cell.angle_alpha   90.00
_cell.angle_beta   90.00
_cell.angle_gamma   90.00
#
_symmetry.space_group_name_H-M   'P 1'
#
loop_
_entity.id
_entity.type
_entity.pdbx_description
1 polymer ?
#
loop_
_entity_poly.entity_id
_entity_poly.type
_entity_poly.pdbx_seq_one_letter_code
_entity_poly.pdbx_strand_id
1 'polypeptide(L)' 'MSLGVLPSNMMERLRRVVGTRQQSHLECRRCGTTLETDATTCPVCGSGDIARYDL' A
#
# COMPACT_ATOMS: atom_id res chain seq x y z
N MET A 1 -21.05 -17.26 -15.46
CA MET A 1 -21.78 -16.43 -14.46
C MET A 1 -21.35 -16.92 -13.09
N SER A 2 -20.45 -16.19 -12.43
CA SER A 2 -19.79 -16.66 -11.21
C SER A 2 -20.74 -16.56 -10.02
N LEU A 3 -21.09 -17.71 -9.42
CA LEU A 3 -21.84 -17.80 -8.17
C LEU A 3 -20.96 -17.25 -7.05
N GLY A 4 -21.25 -16.03 -6.60
CA GLY A 4 -20.61 -15.42 -5.45
C GLY A 4 -21.01 -16.17 -4.18
N VAL A 5 -20.06 -16.90 -3.60
CA VAL A 5 -20.15 -17.42 -2.24
C VAL A 5 -20.38 -16.21 -1.32
N LEU A 6 -21.54 -16.16 -0.66
CA LEU A 6 -21.81 -15.14 0.35
C LEU A 6 -20.90 -15.41 1.56
N PRO A 7 -20.17 -14.40 2.06
CA PRO A 7 -19.34 -14.56 3.24
C PRO A 7 -20.23 -14.93 4.44
N SER A 8 -19.98 -16.08 5.06
CA SER A 8 -20.82 -16.65 6.11
C SER A 8 -20.53 -16.04 7.49
N ASN A 9 -19.49 -15.21 7.60
CA ASN A 9 -19.12 -14.57 8.84
C ASN A 9 -18.89 -13.04 8.71
N MET A 10 -19.05 -12.35 9.84
CA MET A 10 -18.86 -10.90 9.97
C MET A 10 -17.46 -10.44 9.52
N MET A 11 -16.43 -11.25 9.79
CA MET A 11 -15.04 -10.89 9.48
C MET A 11 -14.78 -10.82 7.98
N GLU A 12 -15.35 -11.72 7.18
CA GLU A 12 -15.22 -11.68 5.72
C GLU A 12 -15.95 -10.47 5.11
N ARG A 13 -17.09 -10.07 5.69
CA ARG A 13 -17.76 -8.82 5.29
C ARG A 13 -16.90 -7.59 5.60
N LEU A 14 -16.27 -7.56 6.77
CA LEU A 14 -15.32 -6.51 7.13
C LEU A 14 -14.13 -6.46 6.18
N ARG A 15 -13.54 -7.60 5.82
CA ARG A 15 -12.44 -7.65 4.84
C ARG A 15 -12.84 -7.10 3.46
N ARG A 16 -14.07 -7.34 3.02
CA ARG A 16 -14.60 -6.80 1.76
C ARG A 16 -14.80 -5.28 1.82
N VAL A 17 -15.29 -4.75 2.94
CA VAL A 17 -15.50 -3.30 3.12
C VAL A 17 -14.18 -2.55 3.33
N VAL A 18 -13.27 -3.12 4.11
CA VAL A 18 -11.96 -2.52 4.41
C VAL A 18 -11.03 -2.61 3.20
N GLY A 19 -11.24 -3.57 2.29
CA GLY A 19 -10.47 -3.72 1.07
C GLY A 19 -8.98 -3.89 1.37
N THR A 20 -8.48 -5.12 1.37
CA THR A 20 -7.04 -5.38 1.53
C THR A 20 -6.27 -4.97 0.28
N ARG A 21 -6.21 -3.67 0.00
CA ARG A 21 -5.26 -3.11 -0.95
C ARG A 21 -3.93 -3.17 -0.21
N GLN A 22 -3.03 -4.08 -0.61
CA GLN A 22 -1.64 -4.05 -0.16
C GLN A 22 -1.09 -2.67 -0.54
N GLN A 23 -1.06 -1.77 0.43
CA GLN A 23 -0.54 -0.42 0.25
C GLN A 23 0.90 -0.47 0.72
N SER A 24 1.82 -0.37 -0.21
CA SER A 24 3.22 -0.18 0.12
C SER A 24 3.46 1.27 0.50
N HIS A 25 4.04 1.51 1.68
CA HIS A 25 4.52 2.82 2.09
C HIS A 25 5.93 3.03 1.56
N LEU A 26 6.17 4.14 0.85
CA LEU A 26 7.48 4.52 0.34
C LEU A 26 8.01 5.75 1.08
N GLU A 27 9.27 5.72 1.48
CA GLU A 27 9.90 6.79 2.26
C GLU A 27 11.35 7.02 1.82
N CYS A 28 11.77 8.29 1.67
CA CYS A 28 13.16 8.61 1.40
C CYS A 28 14.01 8.47 2.67
N ARG A 29 15.02 7.60 2.64
CA ARG A 29 15.96 7.40 3.76
C ARG A 29 16.79 8.63 4.09
N ARG A 30 16.97 9.55 3.14
CA ARG A 30 17.79 10.76 3.32
C ARG A 30 17.03 11.89 4.02
N CYS A 31 15.81 12.19 3.60
CA CYS A 31 15.08 13.38 4.06
C CYS A 31 13.72 13.10 4.69
N GLY A 32 13.28 11.84 4.76
CA GLY A 32 12.01 11.45 5.41
C GLY A 32 10.74 11.76 4.62
N THR A 33 10.86 12.23 3.37
CA THR A 33 9.69 12.47 2.53
C THR A 33 8.99 11.16 2.20
N THR A 34 7.70 11.06 2.48
CA THR A 34 6.83 10.00 1.96
C THR A 34 6.63 10.18 0.45
N LEU A 35 6.76 9.10 -0.30
CA LEU A 35 6.61 9.09 -1.76
C LEU A 35 5.33 8.38 -2.18
N GLU A 36 4.80 8.78 -3.33
CA GLU A 36 3.78 8.02 -4.04
C GLU A 36 4.40 6.76 -4.67
N THR A 37 3.54 5.79 -4.97
CA THR A 37 3.94 4.48 -5.52
C THR A 37 4.87 4.63 -6.73
N ASP A 38 5.89 3.78 -6.79
CA ASP A 38 6.82 3.60 -7.91
C ASP A 38 7.89 4.69 -8.12
N ALA A 39 8.06 5.62 -7.18
CA ALA A 39 9.16 6.58 -7.23
C ALA A 39 10.53 5.92 -6.95
N THR A 40 11.45 6.00 -7.91
CA THR A 40 12.85 5.54 -7.75
C THR A 40 13.79 6.61 -7.20
N THR A 41 13.36 7.87 -7.19
CA THR A 41 14.15 9.02 -6.74
C THR A 41 13.27 9.99 -5.97
N CYS A 42 13.78 10.53 -4.87
CA CYS A 42 13.07 11.52 -4.06
C CYS A 42 12.99 12.87 -4.80
N PRO A 43 11.79 13.42 -5.04
CA PRO A 43 11.64 14.71 -5.73
C PRO A 43 12.09 15.90 -4.86
N VAL A 44 12.22 15.73 -3.55
CA VAL A 44 12.60 16.80 -2.61
C VAL A 44 14.11 16.96 -2.52
N CYS A 45 14.87 15.85 -2.46
CA CYS A 45 16.32 15.90 -2.23
C CYS A 45 17.17 15.22 -3.31
N GLY A 46 16.55 14.56 -4.29
CA GLY A 46 17.23 13.85 -5.38
C GLY A 46 17.87 12.52 -4.97
N SER A 47 17.67 12.03 -3.75
CA SER A 47 18.21 10.73 -3.31
C SER A 47 17.51 9.56 -3.99
N GLY A 48 18.25 8.55 -4.45
CA GLY A 48 17.71 7.26 -4.91
C GLY A 48 17.51 6.22 -3.80
N ASP A 49 17.88 6.55 -2.57
CA ASP A 49 17.74 5.64 -1.42
C ASP A 49 16.31 5.72 -0.84
N ILE A 50 15.45 4.80 -1.31
CA ILE A 50 14.01 4.74 -1.01
C ILE A 50 13.71 3.43 -0.27
N ALA A 51 13.12 3.55 0.92
CA ALA A 51 12.60 2.42 1.69
C ALA A 51 11.18 2.08 1.25
N ARG A 52 10.88 0.78 1.16
CA ARG A 52 9.54 0.25 0.91
C ARG A 52 9.10 -0.62 2.09
N TYR A 53 7.91 -0.36 2.60
CA TYR A 53 7.27 -1.16 3.64
C TYR A 53 5.93 -1.68 3.10
N ASP A 54 5.78 -3.00 3.00
CA ASP A 54 4.51 -3.61 2.65
C ASP A 54 3.64 -3.70 3.91
N LEU A 55 2.46 -3.07 3.89
CA LEU A 55 1.50 -2.98 5.00
C LEU A 55 0.33 -3.95 4.86
#